data_AF-A0A0P9RA25-F1
#
_entry.id   AF-A0A0P9RA25-F1
#
_cell.length_a   1.000
_cell.length_b   1.000
_cell.length_c   1.000
_cell.angle_alpha   90.00
_cell.angle_beta   90.00
_cell.angle_gamma   90.00
#
_symmetry.space_group_name_H-M   'P 1'
#
loop_
_entity.id
_entity.type
_entity.pdbx_description
1 polymer ?
#
loop_
_entity_poly.entity_id
_entity_poly.type
_entity_poly.pdbx_seq_one_letter_code
_entity_poly.pdbx_strand_id
1 'polypeptide(L)'
;MTDLSPSGEVHDTDLSIKEHIMPARELQEQLDTLREQLEHKPPMSESERDNLHELMQQIETKIQLEQATHEQDSSLADGVNLAVERFELEHPGIAGTLRSIVQTLGNIGI
;
A
#
# COMPACT_ATOMS: atom_id res chain seq x y z
N MET A 1 -39.36 7.70 41.45
CA MET A 1 -38.02 7.23 41.87
C MET A 1 -37.78 5.95 41.08
N THR A 2 -37.56 6.00 39.77
CA THR A 2 -36.52 6.74 39.02
C THR A 2 -35.15 6.45 39.62
N ASP A 3 -34.45 5.48 39.03
CA ASP A 3 -33.09 5.58 38.45
C ASP A 3 -32.62 4.14 38.13
N LEU A 4 -32.85 3.65 36.91
CA LEU A 4 -31.87 3.62 35.81
C LEU A 4 -30.57 2.92 36.21
N SER A 5 -30.48 1.64 35.84
CA SER A 5 -29.21 0.94 35.65
C SER A 5 -28.31 1.78 34.74
N PRO A 6 -27.10 2.17 35.16
CA PRO A 6 -26.14 2.68 34.21
C PRO A 6 -25.35 1.51 33.60
N SER A 7 -24.86 1.77 32.39
CA SER A 7 -23.77 1.06 31.73
C SER A 7 -24.18 -0.18 30.93
N GLY A 8 -25.05 0.07 29.94
CA GLY A 8 -24.70 -0.41 28.61
C GLY A 8 -23.40 0.25 28.13
N GLU A 9 -22.68 -0.49 27.29
CA GLU A 9 -21.63 0.02 26.40
C GLU A 9 -20.25 0.26 27.04
N VAL A 10 -19.48 -0.84 27.17
CA VAL A 10 -18.03 -0.76 27.22
C VAL A 10 -17.46 -1.36 25.93
N HIS A 11 -17.19 -0.47 24.99
CA HIS A 11 -16.06 -0.48 24.06
C HIS A 11 -15.74 -1.80 23.34
N ASP A 12 -16.50 -2.12 22.29
CA ASP A 12 -16.04 -3.06 21.24
C ASP A 12 -15.48 -2.32 20.01
N THR A 13 -15.58 -0.99 19.95
CA THR A 13 -15.23 -0.18 18.77
C THR A 13 -13.78 0.30 18.69
N ASP A 14 -12.96 0.17 19.74
CA ASP A 14 -11.55 0.65 19.73
C ASP A 14 -10.57 -0.33 19.05
N LEU A 15 -10.90 -1.63 18.96
CA LEU A 15 -10.00 -2.63 18.38
C LEU A 15 -10.09 -2.67 16.85
N SER A 16 -11.25 -2.35 16.27
CA SER A 16 -11.49 -2.47 14.83
C SER A 16 -10.92 -1.31 14.00
N ILE A 17 -10.65 -0.15 14.60
CA ILE A 17 -10.06 1.00 13.89
C ILE A 17 -8.54 0.85 13.75
N LYS A 18 -7.85 0.12 14.64
CA LYS A 18 -6.37 0.02 14.65
C LYS A 18 -5.80 -0.90 13.58
N GLU A 19 -6.55 -1.92 13.13
CA GLU A 19 -6.05 -2.92 12.17
C GLU A 19 -5.99 -2.38 10.73
N HIS A 20 -6.86 -1.45 10.34
CA HIS A 20 -6.91 -0.95 8.96
C HIS A 20 -5.92 0.22 8.69
N ILE A 21 -5.42 0.90 9.73
CA ILE A 21 -4.47 2.02 9.56
C ILE A 21 -3.03 1.54 9.33
N MET A 22 -2.68 0.35 9.85
CA MET A 22 -1.31 -0.15 9.75
C MET A 22 -0.90 -0.51 8.32
N PRO A 23 -1.73 -1.19 7.50
CA PRO A 23 -1.34 -1.54 6.14
C PRO A 23 -1.19 -0.33 5.21
N ALA A 24 -2.10 0.63 5.27
CA ALA A 24 -2.02 1.85 4.46
C ALA A 24 -0.77 2.68 4.81
N ARG A 25 -0.40 2.72 6.09
CA ARG A 25 0.84 3.38 6.55
C ARG A 25 2.08 2.64 6.06
N GLU A 26 2.11 1.32 6.17
CA GLU A 26 3.25 0.50 5.70
C GLU A 26 3.46 0.66 4.19
N LEU A 27 2.37 0.66 3.42
CA LEU A 27 2.40 0.87 1.97
C LEU A 27 2.97 2.25 1.61
N GLN A 28 2.60 3.29 2.38
CA GLN A 28 3.16 4.63 2.21
C GLN A 28 4.68 4.65 2.48
N GLU A 29 5.15 4.02 3.56
CA GLU A 29 6.58 3.95 3.90
C GLU A 29 7.39 3.23 2.81
N GLN A 30 6.81 2.19 2.20
CA GLN A 30 7.41 1.49 1.06
C GLN A 30 7.45 2.35 -0.21
N LEU A 31 6.40 3.13 -0.49
CA LEU A 31 6.41 4.09 -1.60
C LEU A 31 7.47 5.18 -1.41
N ASP A 32 7.63 5.69 -0.19
CA ASP A 32 8.66 6.68 0.10
C ASP A 32 10.07 6.09 -0.05
N THR A 33 10.28 4.83 0.34
CA THR A 33 11.53 4.11 0.05
C THR A 33 11.77 3.99 -1.45
N LEU A 34 10.75 3.66 -2.24
CA LEU A 34 10.85 3.57 -3.70
C LEU A 34 11.16 4.92 -4.33
N ARG A 35 10.55 6.03 -3.83
CA ARG A 35 10.88 7.40 -4.26
C ARG A 35 12.35 7.71 -4.04
N GLU A 36 12.85 7.45 -2.84
CA GLU A 36 14.26 7.70 -2.49
C GLU A 36 15.20 6.93 -3.43
N GLN A 37 14.91 5.65 -3.69
CA GLN A 37 15.68 4.83 -4.64
C GLN A 37 15.68 5.43 -6.06
N LEU A 38 14.57 6.00 -6.52
CA LEU A 38 14.48 6.66 -7.82
C LEU A 38 15.21 8.02 -7.86
N GLU A 39 15.22 8.77 -6.76
CA GLU A 39 15.96 10.03 -6.61
C GLU A 39 17.47 9.84 -6.76
N HIS A 40 18.00 8.68 -6.38
CA HIS A 40 19.38 8.29 -6.64
C HIS A 40 19.71 8.08 -8.12
N LYS A 41 18.72 8.21 -9.02
CA LYS A 41 18.83 8.06 -10.47
C LYS A 41 19.61 6.80 -10.89
N PRO A 42 19.16 5.61 -10.46
CA PRO A 42 19.71 4.35 -10.94
C PRO A 42 19.71 4.30 -12.48
N PRO A 43 20.67 3.58 -13.09
CA PRO A 43 20.77 3.47 -14.54
C PRO A 43 19.64 2.57 -15.07
N MET A 44 18.49 3.18 -15.31
CA MET A 44 17.30 2.59 -15.92
C MET A 44 16.83 3.47 -17.08
N SER A 45 16.05 2.91 -18.00
CA SER A 45 15.46 3.66 -19.11
C SER A 45 14.40 4.66 -18.64
N GLU A 46 14.11 5.68 -19.45
CA GLU A 46 13.02 6.62 -19.17
C GLU A 46 11.67 5.91 -19.05
N SER A 47 11.39 4.96 -19.95
CA SER A 47 10.16 4.17 -19.90
C SER A 47 10.02 3.36 -18.60
N GLU A 48 11.11 2.85 -18.04
CA GLU A 48 11.09 2.15 -16.75
C GLU A 48 10.74 3.08 -15.60
N ARG A 49 11.37 4.25 -15.60
CA ARG A 49 11.11 5.28 -14.60
C ARG A 49 9.66 5.76 -14.68
N ASP A 50 9.15 5.97 -15.88
CA ASP A 50 7.76 6.39 -16.12
C ASP A 50 6.77 5.34 -15.64
N ASN A 51 6.99 4.05 -15.96
CA ASN A 51 6.16 2.95 -15.47
C ASN A 51 6.14 2.90 -13.93
N LEU A 52 7.30 3.06 -13.29
CA LEU A 52 7.37 3.09 -11.82
C LEU A 52 6.61 4.28 -11.24
N HIS A 53 6.76 5.47 -11.81
CA HIS A 53 6.00 6.65 -11.36
C HIS A 53 4.49 6.46 -11.53
N GLU A 54 4.04 5.85 -12.63
CA GLU A 54 2.63 5.55 -12.84
C GLU A 54 2.10 4.56 -11.79
N LEU A 55 2.82 3.47 -11.54
CA LEU A 55 2.45 2.50 -10.50
C LEU A 55 2.37 3.16 -9.13
N MET A 56 3.34 4.01 -8.78
CA MET A 56 3.34 4.72 -7.49
C MET A 56 2.13 5.66 -7.35
N GLN A 57 1.75 6.36 -8.43
CA GLN A 57 0.55 7.21 -8.45
C GLN A 57 -0.73 6.38 -8.28
N GLN A 58 -0.82 5.20 -8.91
CA GLN A 58 -1.96 4.30 -8.75
C GLN A 58 -2.07 3.79 -7.31
N ILE A 59 -0.96 3.34 -6.71
CA ILE A 59 -0.91 2.88 -5.32
C ILE A 59 -1.29 4.02 -4.36
N GLU A 60 -0.75 5.22 -4.55
CA GLU A 60 -1.08 6.39 -3.71
C GLU A 60 -2.55 6.79 -3.82
N THR A 61 -3.13 6.69 -5.01
CA THR A 61 -4.58 6.87 -5.22
C THR A 61 -5.37 5.82 -4.46
N LYS A 62 -4.90 4.56 -4.44
CA LYS A 62 -5.53 3.49 -3.66
C LYS A 62 -5.43 3.70 -2.16
N ILE A 63 -4.28 4.13 -1.63
CA ILE A 63 -4.15 4.49 -0.21
C ILE A 63 -5.18 5.56 0.19
N GLN A 64 -5.40 6.56 -0.67
CA GLN A 64 -6.41 7.60 -0.44
C GLN A 64 -7.84 7.08 -0.56
N LEU A 65 -8.09 6.13 -1.48
CA LEU A 65 -9.42 5.54 -1.72
C LEU A 65 -9.78 4.42 -0.76
N GLU A 66 -8.84 3.65 -0.20
CA GLU A 66 -9.10 2.64 0.83
C GLU A 66 -9.72 3.28 2.08
N GLN A 67 -9.36 4.54 2.36
CA GLN A 67 -10.04 5.34 3.37
C GLN A 67 -11.52 5.64 3.03
N ALA A 68 -11.95 5.40 1.79
CA ALA A 68 -13.27 5.70 1.28
C ALA A 68 -14.09 4.45 0.87
N THR A 69 -13.50 3.40 0.27
CA THR A 69 -14.19 2.22 -0.28
C THR A 69 -13.23 1.04 -0.51
N HIS A 70 -13.57 -0.15 0.02
CA HIS A 70 -12.89 -1.45 -0.23
C HIS A 70 -13.23 -2.02 -1.64
N GLU A 71 -12.94 -1.31 -2.72
CA GLU A 71 -13.04 -1.89 -4.06
C GLU A 71 -11.80 -2.72 -4.38
N GLN A 72 -12.00 -4.01 -4.68
CA GLN A 72 -10.95 -4.94 -5.08
C GLN A 72 -10.40 -4.56 -6.45
N ASP A 73 -9.25 -3.91 -6.48
CA ASP A 73 -8.54 -3.60 -7.71
C ASP A 73 -7.43 -4.63 -7.94
N SER A 74 -7.83 -5.87 -8.24
CA SER A 74 -6.87 -6.96 -8.47
C SER A 74 -5.84 -6.61 -9.55
N SER A 75 -6.21 -5.71 -10.47
CA SER A 75 -5.33 -5.19 -11.51
C SER A 75 -4.11 -4.44 -10.97
N LEU A 76 -4.17 -3.85 -9.76
CA LEU A 76 -3.03 -3.15 -9.19
C LEU A 76 -1.96 -4.13 -8.70
N ALA A 77 -2.35 -5.16 -7.95
CA ALA A 77 -1.42 -6.19 -7.48
C ALA A 77 -0.75 -6.91 -8.65
N ASP A 78 -1.50 -7.19 -9.73
CA ASP A 78 -0.95 -7.73 -10.98
C ASP A 78 0.08 -6.80 -11.64
N GLY A 79 -0.22 -5.49 -11.70
CA GLY A 79 0.70 -4.48 -12.25
C GLY A 79 2.00 -4.35 -11.46
N VAL A 80 1.91 -4.37 -10.12
CA VAL A 80 3.11 -4.35 -9.26
C VAL A 80 3.89 -5.65 -9.40
N ASN A 81 3.25 -6.82 -9.49
CA ASN A 81 3.94 -8.09 -9.73
C ASN A 81 4.70 -8.10 -11.06
N LEU A 82 4.10 -7.62 -12.15
CA LEU A 82 4.79 -7.52 -13.43
C LEU A 82 6.04 -6.63 -13.34
N ALA A 83 5.96 -5.53 -12.57
CA ALA A 83 7.11 -4.69 -12.31
C ALA A 83 8.19 -5.44 -11.51
N VAL A 84 7.82 -6.22 -10.49
CA VAL A 84 8.78 -7.08 -9.75
C VAL A 84 9.54 -7.98 -10.73
N GLU A 85 8.84 -8.71 -11.60
CA GLU A 85 9.47 -9.63 -12.57
C GLU A 85 10.43 -8.90 -13.52
N ARG A 86 10.06 -7.69 -13.96
CA ARG A 86 10.90 -6.86 -14.83
C ARG A 86 12.16 -6.38 -14.11
N PHE A 87 12.02 -5.91 -12.88
CA PHE A 87 13.10 -5.26 -12.15
C PHE A 87 13.99 -6.25 -11.38
N GLU A 88 13.59 -7.50 -11.18
CA GLU A 88 14.31 -8.48 -10.34
C GLU A 88 15.76 -8.72 -10.79
N LEU A 89 16.00 -8.75 -12.11
CA LEU A 89 17.33 -9.01 -12.67
C LEU A 89 18.24 -7.77 -12.71
N GLU A 90 17.69 -6.63 -13.11
CA GLU A 90 18.47 -5.42 -13.38
C GLU A 90 18.53 -4.47 -12.17
N HIS A 91 17.51 -4.50 -11.30
CA HIS A 91 17.32 -3.58 -10.19
C HIS A 91 16.81 -4.31 -8.93
N PRO A 92 17.62 -5.20 -8.32
CA PRO A 92 17.18 -6.05 -7.21
C PRO A 92 16.69 -5.27 -5.98
N GLY A 93 17.22 -4.06 -5.74
CA GLY A 93 16.75 -3.18 -4.67
C GLY A 93 15.31 -2.68 -4.89
N ILE A 94 14.99 -2.28 -6.12
CA ILE A 94 13.65 -1.81 -6.52
C ILE A 94 12.67 -2.98 -6.51
N ALA A 95 13.06 -4.13 -7.07
CA ALA A 95 12.23 -5.34 -7.04
C ALA A 95 11.93 -5.79 -5.60
N GLY A 96 12.90 -5.66 -4.69
CA GLY A 96 12.70 -5.91 -3.26
C GLY A 96 11.60 -5.03 -2.66
N THR A 97 11.65 -3.72 -2.90
CA THR A 97 10.63 -2.78 -2.44
C THR A 97 9.26 -3.06 -3.07
N LEU A 98 9.21 -3.31 -4.38
CA LEU A 98 7.96 -3.67 -5.08
C LEU A 98 7.34 -4.97 -4.54
N ARG A 99 8.16 -5.95 -4.15
CA ARG A 99 7.66 -7.19 -3.56
C ARG A 99 7.03 -6.98 -2.18
N SER A 100 7.59 -6.09 -1.37
CA SER A 100 6.96 -5.68 -0.11
C SER A 100 5.62 -4.99 -0.36
N ILE A 101 5.53 -4.13 -1.38
CA ILE A 101 4.28 -3.49 -1.81
C ILE A 101 3.22 -4.53 -2.17
N VAL A 102 3.54 -5.53 -3.00
CA VAL A 102 2.60 -6.61 -3.35
C VAL A 102 2.12 -7.37 -2.10
N GLN A 103 3.02 -7.65 -1.15
CA GLN A 103 2.64 -8.35 0.08
C GLN A 103 1.65 -7.52 0.91
N THR A 104 1.92 -6.23 1.07
CA THR A 104 1.02 -5.33 1.81
C THR A 104 -0.32 -5.17 1.09
N LEU A 105 -0.33 -5.06 -0.26
CA LEU A 105 -1.56 -5.08 -1.08
C LEU A 105 -2.37 -6.38 -0.90
N GLY A 106 -1.71 -7.54 -0.87
CA GLY A 106 -2.38 -8.81 -0.61
C GLY A 106 -2.97 -8.90 0.80
N ASN A 107 -2.31 -8.32 1.80
CA ASN A 107 -2.78 -8.29 3.19
C ASN A 107 -4.06 -7.45 3.37
N ILE A 108 -4.27 -6.44 2.52
CA ILE A 108 -5.49 -5.60 2.48
C ILE A 108 -6.55 -6.14 1.52
N GLY A 109 -6.29 -7.27 0.86
CA GLY A 109 -7.23 -7.95 -0.03
C GLY A 109 -7.28 -7.36 -1.44
N ILE A 110 -6.20 -6.72 -1.90
CA ILE A 110 -6.00 -6.23 -3.27
C ILE A 110 -5.16 -7.22 -4.06
#